data_AF-H1LC65-F1
#
_entry.id   AF-H1LC65-F1
#
_cell.length_a   1.000
_cell.length_b   1.000
_cell.length_c   1.000
_cell.angle_alpha   90.00
_cell.angle_beta   90.00
_cell.angle_gamma   90.00
#
_symmetry.space_group_name_H-M   'P 1'
#
loop_
_entity.id
_entity.type
_entity.pdbx_description
1 polymer ?
#
loop_
_entity_poly.entity_id
_entity_poly.type
_entity_poly.pdbx_seq_one_letter_code
_entity_poly.pdbx_strand_id
1 'polypeptide(L)'
;MKTMEISQTDFDILDAIQTGRVGSGTLINHFVDYCDNAIGGHPQPLIDAGLIESDGRTVDGLTDAGLAAWKDYKAKHESDD
;
A
#
# COMPACT_ATOMS: atom_id res chain seq x y z
N MET A 1 -10.36 -7.82 16.28
CA MET A 1 -10.17 -6.83 15.20
C MET A 1 -10.49 -7.55 13.90
N LYS A 2 -11.36 -6.99 13.06
CA LYS A 2 -11.65 -7.55 11.73
C LYS A 2 -10.40 -7.27 10.87
N THR A 3 -9.69 -8.29 10.46
CA THR A 3 -8.59 -8.15 9.51
C THR A 3 -9.19 -7.73 8.18
N MET A 4 -8.74 -6.58 7.66
CA MET A 4 -9.21 -6.10 6.36
C MET A 4 -8.60 -7.02 5.29
N GLU A 5 -9.42 -7.76 4.55
CA GLU A 5 -8.94 -8.59 3.45
C GLU A 5 -8.59 -7.66 2.28
N ILE A 6 -7.29 -7.40 2.12
CA ILE A 6 -6.74 -6.66 0.97
C ILE A 6 -6.52 -7.64 -0.19
N SER A 7 -6.69 -7.16 -1.43
CA SER A 7 -6.39 -7.96 -2.62
C SER A 7 -4.88 -8.06 -2.89
N GLN A 8 -4.46 -8.89 -3.85
CA GLN A 8 -3.07 -8.92 -4.32
C GLN A 8 -2.61 -7.55 -4.82
N THR A 9 -3.45 -6.86 -5.60
CA THR A 9 -3.15 -5.52 -6.11
C THR A 9 -2.98 -4.51 -4.97
N ASP A 10 -3.85 -4.57 -3.95
CA ASP A 10 -3.71 -3.73 -2.77
C ASP A 10 -2.41 -4.03 -2.02
N PHE A 11 -2.09 -5.32 -1.84
CA PHE A 11 -0.84 -5.76 -1.24
C PHE A 11 0.38 -5.25 -2.01
N ASP A 12 0.40 -5.35 -3.35
CA ASP A 12 1.51 -4.89 -4.18
C ASP A 12 1.74 -3.38 -4.06
N ILE A 13 0.66 -2.60 -3.89
CA ILE A 13 0.75 -1.15 -3.63
C ILE A 13 1.37 -0.89 -2.25
N LEU A 14 0.91 -1.59 -1.20
CA LEU A 14 1.49 -1.47 0.14
C LEU A 14 2.95 -1.95 0.16
N ASP A 15 3.26 -3.00 -0.59
CA ASP A 15 4.60 -3.58 -0.71
C ASP A 15 5.58 -2.63 -1.39
N ALA A 16 5.13 -1.91 -2.42
CA ALA A 16 5.95 -0.90 -3.07
C ALA A 16 6.41 0.20 -2.10
N ILE A 17 5.54 0.62 -1.17
CA ILE A 17 5.91 1.55 -0.10
C ILE A 17 6.82 0.86 0.93
N GLN A 18 6.42 -0.32 1.43
CA GLN A 18 7.12 -1.03 2.49
C GLN A 18 8.55 -1.45 2.11
N THR A 19 8.78 -1.77 0.84
CA THR A 19 10.09 -2.17 0.30
C THR A 19 10.91 -0.98 -0.22
N GLY A 20 10.35 0.24 -0.19
CA GLY A 20 11.04 1.47 -0.58
C GLY A 20 11.07 1.75 -2.08
N ARG A 21 10.28 1.03 -2.90
CA ARG A 21 10.06 1.40 -4.33
C ARG A 21 9.35 2.74 -4.45
N VAL A 22 8.46 3.03 -3.51
CA VAL A 22 7.84 4.34 -3.28
C VAL A 22 8.36 4.89 -1.96
N GLY A 23 9.18 5.92 -2.04
CA GLY A 23 9.77 6.57 -0.87
C GLY A 23 8.82 7.57 -0.21
N SER A 24 9.08 7.88 1.06
CA SER A 24 8.45 9.01 1.75
C SER A 24 8.71 10.32 1.01
N GLY A 25 7.71 11.20 0.93
CA GLY A 25 7.74 12.43 0.15
C GLY A 25 7.45 12.26 -1.34
N THR A 26 7.07 11.06 -1.80
CA THR A 26 6.65 10.86 -3.21
C THR A 26 5.36 11.62 -3.46
N LEU A 27 5.33 12.46 -4.52
CA LEU A 27 4.12 13.20 -4.88
C LEU A 27 2.97 12.22 -5.22
N ILE A 28 1.74 12.55 -4.79
CA ILE A 28 0.56 11.69 -4.98
C ILE A 28 0.33 11.38 -6.46
N ASN A 29 0.48 12.36 -7.37
CA ASN A 29 0.31 12.12 -8.80
C ASN A 29 1.32 11.10 -9.33
N HIS A 30 2.59 11.20 -8.94
CA HIS A 30 3.61 10.21 -9.32
C HIS A 30 3.34 8.84 -8.72
N PHE A 31 2.81 8.79 -7.50
CA PHE A 31 2.41 7.54 -6.88
C PHE A 31 1.22 6.89 -7.62
N VAL A 32 0.18 7.67 -7.95
CA VAL A 32 -0.96 7.20 -8.76
C VAL A 32 -0.50 6.71 -10.12
N ASP A 33 0.33 7.48 -10.82
CA ASP A 33 0.89 7.10 -12.12
C ASP A 33 1.71 5.80 -12.02
N TYR A 34 2.51 5.65 -10.95
CA TYR A 34 3.26 4.42 -10.71
C TYR A 34 2.34 3.22 -10.48
N CYS A 35 1.32 3.36 -9.62
CA CYS A 35 0.38 2.28 -9.35
C CYS A 35 -0.41 1.88 -10.60
N ASP A 36 -0.85 2.84 -11.42
CA ASP A 36 -1.60 2.57 -12.65
C ASP A 36 -0.73 1.84 -13.68
N ASN A 37 0.53 2.26 -13.86
CA ASN A 37 1.40 1.72 -14.90
C ASN A 37 2.16 0.45 -14.50
N ALA A 38 2.64 0.37 -13.26
CA ALA A 38 3.53 -0.70 -12.81
C ALA A 38 2.80 -1.83 -12.07
N ILE A 39 1.69 -1.51 -11.40
CA ILE A 39 0.94 -2.48 -10.57
C ILE A 39 -0.41 -2.80 -11.23
N GLY A 40 -1.03 -1.84 -11.92
CA GLY A 40 -2.39 -1.97 -12.49
C GLY A 40 -3.50 -1.70 -11.47
N GLY A 41 -3.24 -0.82 -10.49
CA GLY A 41 -4.19 -0.50 -9.41
C GLY A 41 -4.21 0.99 -9.07
N HIS A 42 -5.18 1.39 -8.23
CA HIS A 42 -5.33 2.79 -7.79
C HIS A 42 -5.10 2.88 -6.28
N PRO A 43 -4.24 3.79 -5.78
CA PRO A 43 -3.91 3.84 -4.34
C PRO A 43 -4.96 4.54 -3.48
N GLN A 44 -5.85 5.35 -4.07
CA GLN A 44 -6.83 6.15 -3.33
C GLN A 44 -7.69 5.36 -2.34
N PRO A 45 -8.25 4.17 -2.66
CA PRO A 45 -9.00 3.38 -1.69
C PRO A 45 -8.21 3.01 -0.44
N LEU A 46 -6.88 2.82 -0.57
CA LEU A 46 -5.99 2.49 0.55
C LEU A 46 -5.63 3.73 1.38
N ILE A 47 -5.54 4.90 0.74
CA ILE A 47 -5.41 6.19 1.43
C ILE A 47 -6.70 6.49 2.21
N ASP A 48 -7.86 6.35 1.58
CA ASP A 48 -9.17 6.59 2.19
C ASP A 48 -9.47 5.62 3.34
N ALA A 49 -8.97 4.37 3.24
CA ALA A 49 -9.03 3.37 4.31
C ALA A 49 -8.04 3.63 5.45
N GLY A 50 -7.16 4.63 5.34
CA GLY A 50 -6.15 4.96 6.34
C GLY A 50 -5.02 3.95 6.43
N LEU A 51 -4.72 3.22 5.34
CA LEU A 51 -3.60 2.28 5.26
C LEU A 51 -2.30 2.96 4.80
N ILE A 52 -2.42 4.04 4.04
CA ILE A 52 -1.29 4.83 3.53
C ILE A 52 -1.34 6.21 4.20
N GLU A 53 -0.22 6.63 4.76
CA GLU A 53 -0.05 7.97 5.32
C GLU A 53 0.21 8.97 4.18
N SER A 54 -0.58 10.03 4.16
CA SER A 54 -0.47 11.11 3.17
C SER A 54 -0.93 12.44 3.75
N ASP A 55 -0.22 13.51 3.42
CA ASP A 55 -0.58 14.89 3.75
C ASP A 55 -1.52 15.55 2.70
N GLY A 56 -1.96 14.79 1.70
CA GLY A 56 -2.75 15.28 0.56
C GLY A 56 -1.91 15.83 -0.61
N ARG A 57 -0.58 15.82 -0.50
CA ARG A 57 0.36 16.15 -1.58
C ARG A 57 1.40 15.06 -1.80
N THR A 58 1.89 14.46 -0.73
CA THR A 58 2.86 13.39 -0.74
C THR A 58 2.34 12.14 -0.04
N VAL A 59 2.95 11.01 -0.39
CA VAL A 59 2.87 9.76 0.37
C VAL A 59 4.07 9.74 1.31
N ASP A 60 3.80 9.50 2.59
CA ASP A 60 4.82 9.54 3.63
C ASP A 60 5.20 8.12 4.12
N GLY A 61 4.31 7.15 3.93
CA GLY A 61 4.57 5.75 4.26
C GLY A 61 3.30 4.92 4.47
N LEU A 62 3.46 3.76 5.11
CA LEU A 62 2.33 2.98 5.63
C LEU A 62 1.96 3.47 7.03
N THR A 63 0.66 3.51 7.32
CA THR A 63 0.20 3.64 8.71
C THR A 63 0.40 2.33 9.48
N ASP A 64 0.19 2.34 10.79
CA ASP A 64 0.17 1.10 11.59
C ASP A 64 -0.84 0.08 11.05
N ALA A 65 -2.00 0.56 10.57
CA ALA A 65 -3.02 -0.29 9.98
C ALA A 65 -2.58 -0.87 8.63
N GLY A 66 -1.93 -0.06 7.78
CA GLY A 66 -1.36 -0.51 6.51
C GLY A 66 -0.26 -1.54 6.70
N LEU A 67 0.64 -1.32 7.66
CA LEU A 67 1.69 -2.28 8.00
C LEU A 67 1.11 -3.59 8.54
N ALA A 68 0.07 -3.54 9.36
CA ALA A 68 -0.62 -4.73 9.84
C ALA A 68 -1.30 -5.50 8.70
N ALA A 69 -1.96 -4.80 7.76
CA ALA A 69 -2.59 -5.41 6.59
C ALA A 69 -1.56 -6.08 5.65
N TRP A 70 -0.42 -5.41 5.39
CA TRP A 70 0.68 -5.97 4.61
C TRP A 70 1.24 -7.25 5.27
N LYS A 71 1.48 -7.23 6.59
CA LYS A 71 1.99 -8.40 7.32
C LYS A 71 1.00 -9.57 7.31
N ASP A 72 -0.30 -9.29 7.50
CA ASP A 72 -1.33 -10.32 7.51
C ASP A 72 -1.49 -10.99 6.14
N TYR A 73 -1.53 -10.20 5.06
CA TYR A 73 -1.58 -10.74 3.70
C TYR A 73 -0.35 -11.59 3.41
N LYS A 74 0.84 -11.07 3.72
CA LYS A 74 2.11 -11.76 3.52
C LYS A 74 2.17 -13.09 4.28
N ALA A 75 1.82 -13.11 5.57
CA ALA A 75 1.83 -14.35 6.36
C ALA A 75 0.86 -15.42 5.82
N LYS A 76 -0.30 -15.01 5.30
CA LYS A 76 -1.29 -15.92 4.70
C LYS A 76 -0.83 -16.52 3.37
N HIS A 77 0.03 -15.82 2.62
CA HIS A 77 0.48 -16.22 1.28
C HIS A 77 1.93 -16.70 1.23
N GLU A 78 2.71 -16.53 2.31
CA GLU A 78 4.04 -17.16 2.49
C GLU A 78 3.94 -18.61 3.00
N SER A 79 2.74 -19.10 3.31
CA SER A 79 2.53 -20.47 3.82
C SER A 79 2.44 -21.55 2.72
N ASP A 80 2.70 -21.20 1.45
CA ASP A 80 2.62 -22.08 0.27
C ASP A 80 4.00 -22.36 -0.39
N ASP A 81 5.09 -22.39 0.39
CA ASP A 81 6.42 -22.88 -0.05
C ASP A 81 6.90 -24.07 0.80
#